data_AF-A0A0K3CMV8-F1
#
_entry.id   AF-A0A0K3CMV8-F1
#
_cell.length_a   1.000
_cell.length_b   1.000
_cell.length_c   1.000
_cell.angle_alpha   90.00
_cell.angle_beta   90.00
_cell.angle_gamma   90.00
#
_symmetry.space_group_name_H-M   'P 1'
#
loop_
_entity.id
_entity.type
_entity.pdbx_description
1 polymer ?
#
loop_
_entity_poly.entity_id
_entity_poly.type
_entity_poly.pdbx_seq_one_letter_code
_entity_poly.pdbx_strand_id
1 'polypeptide(L)'
;MFAPLQTRLPWLLLATSHLPTSLASSPTSSNYKARRMATGPPALESGIALYSYGTPNGLKINVALEELKSLGSPLTWVEHTIDISQNVQKQPWFLAEINPNGRIPAIVDYNRGAQRVFETGSILLYLSRWYDGEKYLLHFEDDRDETEMISWIFFQHGGYGTSLPSKRLLQVYETRLAEGEGRDYLVGEGRGKFSYASFSWIRAHPFSLSIPSLTHAGFPLLDSWIRRIEARPGAAKAVEGDMVSRLKGEVGWEEKVREKGRWVWEEEDGQKEERKRDEL
;
A
#
# COMPACT_ATOMS: atom_id res chain seq x y z
N MET A 1 1.22 26.84 -54.08
CA MET A 1 1.05 28.15 -53.44
C MET A 1 -0.40 28.21 -52.98
N PHE A 2 -0.67 27.83 -51.72
CA PHE A 2 -2.02 27.55 -51.20
C PHE A 2 -2.59 28.74 -50.43
N ALA A 3 -3.89 29.01 -50.62
CA ALA A 3 -4.65 30.12 -50.05
C ALA A 3 -4.99 29.92 -48.55
N PRO A 4 -5.28 31.00 -47.78
CA PRO A 4 -5.56 30.90 -46.35
C PRO A 4 -7.05 30.70 -46.07
N LEU A 5 -7.38 29.80 -45.14
CA LEU A 5 -8.72 29.61 -44.58
C LEU A 5 -8.83 30.33 -43.23
N GLN A 6 -9.76 31.29 -43.17
CA GLN A 6 -10.19 32.00 -41.98
C GLN A 6 -10.90 31.05 -41.00
N THR A 7 -10.47 31.02 -39.74
CA THR A 7 -11.21 30.41 -38.64
C THR A 7 -12.08 31.47 -37.94
N ARG A 8 -13.40 31.29 -38.01
CA ARG A 8 -14.38 31.99 -37.14
C ARG A 8 -14.97 30.95 -36.18
N LEU A 9 -14.79 31.16 -34.88
CA LEU A 9 -15.55 30.51 -33.82
C LEU A 9 -16.43 31.58 -33.16
N PRO A 10 -17.76 31.40 -33.13
CA PRO A 10 -18.53 32.06 -32.08
C PRO A 10 -19.66 31.16 -31.59
N TRP A 11 -19.52 30.52 -30.43
CA TRP A 11 -20.67 30.01 -29.69
C TRP A 11 -20.46 30.17 -28.18
N LEU A 12 -20.96 31.30 -27.68
CA LEU A 12 -21.26 31.55 -26.28
C LEU A 12 -22.78 31.76 -26.25
N LEU A 13 -23.52 30.73 -25.84
CA LEU A 13 -24.94 30.84 -25.48
C LEU A 13 -25.19 30.00 -24.22
N LEU A 14 -25.59 30.72 -23.17
CA LEU A 14 -26.18 30.21 -21.93
C LEU A 14 -27.54 29.56 -22.23
N ALA A 15 -27.77 28.35 -21.70
CA ALA A 15 -29.12 27.84 -21.41
C ALA A 15 -29.09 26.68 -20.40
N THR A 16 -29.50 27.01 -19.17
CA THR A 16 -30.42 26.24 -18.30
C THR A 16 -30.19 24.74 -18.07
N SER A 17 -29.59 24.44 -16.92
CA SER A 17 -30.00 23.40 -15.94
C SER A 17 -31.02 22.34 -16.37
N HIS A 18 -30.59 21.25 -17.02
CA HIS A 18 -31.27 19.95 -16.95
C HIS A 18 -30.22 18.89 -16.60
N LEU A 19 -30.19 18.47 -15.33
CA LEU A 19 -29.51 17.24 -14.93
C LEU A 19 -30.15 16.08 -15.69
N PRO A 20 -29.38 15.23 -16.41
CA PRO A 20 -29.95 14.00 -16.94
C PRO A 20 -30.25 13.06 -15.78
N THR A 21 -31.52 13.04 -15.36
CA THR A 21 -32.10 12.00 -14.52
C THR A 21 -32.15 10.69 -15.31
N SER A 22 -31.06 9.92 -15.27
CA SER A 22 -31.07 8.48 -15.48
C SER A 22 -29.65 7.96 -15.25
N LEU A 23 -29.32 7.65 -14.00
CA LEU A 23 -28.32 6.60 -13.75
C LEU A 23 -28.92 5.33 -14.31
N ALA A 24 -28.32 4.81 -15.37
CA ALA A 24 -28.62 3.51 -15.93
C ALA A 24 -28.80 2.51 -14.78
N SER A 25 -29.97 1.86 -14.76
CA SER A 25 -30.29 0.81 -13.80
C SER A 25 -29.14 -0.20 -13.79
N SER A 26 -28.44 -0.27 -12.66
CA SER A 26 -27.42 -1.28 -12.43
C SER A 26 -28.01 -2.67 -12.67
N PRO A 27 -27.24 -3.63 -13.20
CA PRO A 27 -27.73 -4.99 -13.41
C PRO A 27 -28.35 -5.48 -12.10
N THR A 28 -29.58 -5.96 -12.21
CA THR A 28 -30.38 -6.53 -11.11
C THR A 28 -29.52 -7.37 -10.19
N SER A 29 -29.61 -7.06 -8.90
CA SER A 29 -28.92 -7.68 -7.78
C SER A 29 -28.93 -9.22 -7.87
N SER A 30 -27.84 -9.79 -8.37
CA SER A 30 -27.41 -11.09 -7.88
C SER A 30 -27.22 -10.98 -6.37
N ASN A 31 -27.75 -11.96 -5.63
CA ASN A 31 -27.91 -12.02 -4.18
C ASN A 31 -26.55 -12.03 -3.42
N TYR A 32 -25.76 -10.96 -3.48
CA TYR A 32 -24.54 -10.83 -2.68
C TYR A 32 -24.82 -10.65 -1.18
N LYS A 33 -26.07 -10.36 -0.80
CA LYS A 33 -26.50 -10.10 0.59
C LYS A 33 -26.50 -11.33 1.51
N ALA A 34 -26.22 -12.54 1.01
CA ALA A 34 -26.20 -13.74 1.84
C ALA A 34 -24.94 -14.58 1.60
N ARG A 35 -23.76 -13.99 1.78
CA ARG A 35 -22.55 -14.80 2.00
C ARG A 35 -22.66 -15.50 3.34
N ARG A 36 -23.12 -16.75 3.32
CA ARG A 36 -23.10 -17.63 4.49
C ARG A 36 -21.68 -18.17 4.65
N MET A 37 -20.87 -17.47 5.44
CA MET A 37 -19.60 -18.01 5.93
C MET A 37 -19.93 -19.17 6.87
N ALA A 38 -20.01 -20.40 6.33
CA ALA A 38 -20.46 -21.57 7.10
C ALA A 38 -19.59 -21.85 8.34
N THR A 39 -18.30 -21.47 8.29
CA THR A 39 -17.32 -21.68 9.36
C THR A 39 -16.36 -20.49 9.58
N GLY A 40 -16.56 -19.38 8.85
CA GLY A 40 -15.77 -18.16 9.00
C GLY A 40 -16.42 -17.13 9.93
N PRO A 41 -15.76 -16.00 10.19
CA PRO A 41 -16.38 -14.87 10.88
C PRO A 41 -17.75 -14.49 10.30
N PRO A 42 -18.70 -14.03 11.11
CA PRO A 42 -20.01 -13.62 10.60
C PRO A 42 -19.87 -12.45 9.61
N ALA A 43 -20.78 -12.41 8.63
CA ALA A 43 -20.90 -11.27 7.75
C ALA A 43 -21.33 -10.02 8.53
N LEU A 44 -20.85 -8.83 8.12
CA LEU A 44 -21.27 -7.57 8.72
C LEU A 44 -22.60 -7.09 8.09
N GLU A 45 -23.34 -6.28 8.84
CA GLU A 45 -24.52 -5.58 8.32
C GLU A 45 -24.13 -4.36 7.46
N SER A 46 -23.03 -3.69 7.83
CA SER A 46 -22.47 -2.52 7.14
C SER A 46 -20.98 -2.37 7.45
N GLY A 47 -20.28 -1.52 6.68
CA GLY A 47 -18.84 -1.28 6.83
C GLY A 47 -17.96 -2.31 6.11
N ILE A 48 -16.66 -2.24 6.39
CA ILE A 48 -15.63 -3.09 5.78
C ILE A 48 -15.21 -4.19 6.75
N ALA A 49 -15.27 -5.45 6.34
CA ALA A 49 -14.55 -6.52 7.03
C ALA A 49 -13.13 -6.62 6.46
N LEU A 50 -12.12 -6.35 7.28
CA LEU A 50 -10.70 -6.53 6.93
C LEU A 50 -10.23 -7.89 7.45
N TYR A 51 -9.83 -8.78 6.56
CA TYR A 51 -9.22 -10.07 6.91
C TYR A 51 -7.71 -9.94 6.79
N SER A 52 -7.02 -9.83 7.92
CA SER A 52 -5.61 -9.44 7.97
C SER A 52 -4.83 -10.13 9.09
N TYR A 53 -3.53 -9.92 9.09
CA TYR A 53 -2.60 -10.36 10.13
C TYR A 53 -1.44 -9.36 10.20
N GLY A 54 -0.69 -9.38 11.30
CA GLY A 54 0.43 -8.46 11.60
C GLY A 54 1.66 -8.63 10.69
N THR A 55 1.48 -8.42 9.39
CA THR A 55 2.48 -8.53 8.33
C THR A 55 2.64 -7.17 7.63
N PRO A 56 3.73 -6.94 6.86
CA PRO A 56 3.88 -5.70 6.10
C PRO A 56 2.73 -5.44 5.11
N ASN A 57 2.18 -6.49 4.49
CA ASN A 57 1.03 -6.35 3.61
C ASN A 57 -0.25 -5.97 4.37
N GLY A 58 -0.49 -6.55 5.54
CA GLY A 58 -1.60 -6.18 6.42
C GLY A 58 -1.50 -4.73 6.89
N LEU A 59 -0.33 -4.36 7.44
CA LEU A 59 -0.05 -3.00 7.93
C LEU A 59 -0.31 -1.93 6.87
N LYS A 60 -0.02 -2.22 5.60
CA LYS A 60 -0.27 -1.29 4.50
C LYS A 60 -1.74 -0.88 4.41
N ILE A 61 -2.65 -1.82 4.61
CA ILE A 61 -4.10 -1.57 4.56
C ILE A 61 -4.58 -0.93 5.85
N ASN A 62 -4.05 -1.33 7.02
CA ASN A 62 -4.33 -0.65 8.29
C ASN A 62 -3.95 0.83 8.24
N VAL A 63 -2.78 1.18 7.70
CA VAL A 63 -2.34 2.57 7.52
C VAL A 63 -3.33 3.33 6.62
N ALA A 64 -3.72 2.76 5.48
CA ALA A 64 -4.67 3.42 4.58
C ALA A 64 -6.04 3.67 5.25
N LEU A 65 -6.56 2.69 6.00
CA LEU A 65 -7.84 2.84 6.72
C LEU A 65 -7.76 3.89 7.84
N GLU A 66 -6.69 3.90 8.63
CA GLU A 66 -6.51 4.89 9.71
C GLU A 66 -6.22 6.29 9.16
N GLU A 67 -5.48 6.43 8.05
CA GLU A 67 -5.32 7.73 7.37
C GLU A 67 -6.66 8.26 6.90
N LEU A 68 -7.42 7.47 6.12
CA LEU A 68 -8.75 7.85 5.67
C LEU A 68 -9.68 8.23 6.82
N LYS A 69 -9.67 7.47 7.92
CA LYS A 69 -10.44 7.79 9.13
C LYS A 69 -9.98 9.11 9.75
N SER A 70 -8.67 9.36 9.84
CA SER A 70 -8.12 10.59 10.41
C SER A 70 -8.55 11.85 9.64
N LEU A 71 -8.90 11.69 8.36
CA LEU A 71 -9.45 12.75 7.53
C LEU A 71 -10.97 12.88 7.62
N GLY A 72 -11.64 12.08 8.43
CA GLY A 72 -13.10 12.10 8.53
C GLY A 72 -13.81 11.37 7.40
N SER A 73 -13.16 10.43 6.71
CA SER A 73 -13.88 9.48 5.86
C SER A 73 -14.95 8.76 6.68
N PRO A 74 -16.18 8.57 6.17
CA PRO A 74 -17.27 7.92 6.90
C PRO A 74 -17.07 6.39 7.01
N LEU A 75 -15.93 5.88 6.56
CA LEU A 75 -15.65 4.46 6.59
C LEU A 75 -15.67 3.91 8.02
N THR A 76 -16.19 2.71 8.15
CA THR A 76 -16.13 1.88 9.35
C THR A 76 -15.58 0.53 8.95
N TRP A 77 -14.79 -0.10 9.83
CA TRP A 77 -14.30 -1.43 9.57
C TRP A 77 -14.20 -2.28 10.84
N VAL A 78 -14.26 -3.59 10.64
CA VAL A 78 -13.95 -4.62 11.64
C VAL A 78 -12.80 -5.44 11.10
N GLU A 79 -11.73 -5.58 11.87
CA GLU A 79 -10.62 -6.46 11.51
C GLU A 79 -10.85 -7.86 12.08
N HIS A 80 -10.74 -8.87 11.22
CA HIS A 80 -10.70 -10.27 11.55
C HIS A 80 -9.27 -10.78 11.41
N THR A 81 -8.68 -11.18 12.54
CA THR A 81 -7.35 -11.78 12.58
C THR A 81 -7.35 -13.13 11.87
N ILE A 82 -6.49 -13.28 10.88
CA ILE A 82 -6.28 -14.51 10.12
C ILE A 82 -4.90 -15.05 10.45
N ASP A 83 -4.82 -15.99 11.39
CA ASP A 83 -3.55 -16.61 11.75
C ASP A 83 -3.04 -17.48 10.58
N ILE A 84 -2.05 -16.92 9.88
CA ILE A 84 -1.45 -17.57 8.72
C ILE A 84 -0.60 -18.80 9.08
N SER A 85 -0.15 -18.92 10.33
CA SER A 85 0.61 -20.09 10.82
C SER A 85 -0.28 -21.32 10.97
N GLN A 86 -1.57 -21.10 11.20
CA GLN A 86 -2.59 -22.15 11.30
C GLN A 86 -3.31 -22.41 9.96
N ASN A 87 -2.84 -21.81 8.86
CA ASN A 87 -3.46 -21.92 7.54
C ASN A 87 -4.94 -21.50 7.51
N VAL A 88 -5.37 -20.55 8.34
CA VAL A 88 -6.76 -20.04 8.36
C VAL A 88 -7.16 -19.48 6.99
N GLN A 89 -6.24 -18.79 6.31
CA GLN A 89 -6.38 -18.27 4.94
C GLN A 89 -6.53 -19.35 3.86
N LYS A 90 -6.34 -20.62 4.20
CA LYS A 90 -6.52 -21.76 3.29
C LYS A 90 -7.80 -22.55 3.60
N GLN A 91 -8.56 -22.15 4.61
CA GLN A 91 -9.84 -22.78 4.94
C GLN A 91 -10.85 -22.60 3.79
N PRO A 92 -11.78 -23.56 3.58
CA PRO A 92 -12.73 -23.51 2.47
C PRO A 92 -13.54 -22.21 2.41
N TRP A 93 -13.96 -21.67 3.56
CA TRP A 93 -14.71 -20.41 3.62
C TRP A 93 -13.89 -19.22 3.14
N PHE A 94 -12.58 -19.18 3.45
CA PHE A 94 -11.72 -18.07 3.04
C PHE A 94 -11.47 -18.11 1.53
N LEU A 95 -11.20 -19.31 0.99
CA LEU A 95 -10.94 -19.50 -0.44
C LEU A 95 -12.20 -19.26 -1.29
N ALA A 96 -13.35 -19.75 -0.85
CA ALA A 96 -14.61 -19.60 -1.57
C ALA A 96 -15.11 -18.15 -1.51
N GLU A 97 -15.13 -17.57 -0.33
CA GLU A 97 -15.79 -16.28 -0.10
C GLU A 97 -14.81 -15.12 -0.23
N ILE A 98 -13.64 -15.17 0.40
CA ILE A 98 -12.81 -13.97 0.64
C ILE A 98 -11.75 -13.75 -0.43
N ASN A 99 -10.83 -14.70 -0.60
CA ASN A 99 -9.75 -14.60 -1.58
C ASN A 99 -9.34 -16.00 -2.07
N PRO A 100 -9.55 -16.32 -3.37
CA PRO A 100 -9.21 -17.63 -3.92
C PRO A 100 -7.70 -17.92 -3.93
N ASN A 101 -6.84 -16.91 -3.86
CA ASN A 101 -5.38 -17.08 -3.69
C ASN A 101 -5.03 -17.58 -2.27
N GLY A 102 -5.95 -17.43 -1.31
CA GLY A 102 -5.72 -17.77 0.09
C GLY A 102 -4.55 -16.99 0.68
N ARG A 103 -4.56 -15.67 0.48
CA ARG A 103 -3.55 -14.72 0.97
C ARG A 103 -4.24 -13.55 1.68
N ILE A 104 -3.53 -12.97 2.65
CA ILE A 104 -3.92 -11.74 3.34
C ILE A 104 -3.07 -10.57 2.86
N PRO A 105 -3.54 -9.33 3.01
CA PRO A 105 -4.90 -8.96 3.44
C PRO A 105 -5.94 -9.14 2.33
N ALA A 106 -7.19 -9.20 2.74
CA ALA A 106 -8.37 -9.10 1.88
C ALA A 106 -9.45 -8.31 2.61
N ILE A 107 -10.34 -7.65 1.87
CA ILE A 107 -11.49 -6.94 2.44
C ILE A 107 -12.80 -7.43 1.82
N VAL A 108 -13.89 -7.28 2.57
CA VAL A 108 -15.26 -7.34 2.06
C VAL A 108 -15.98 -6.07 2.48
N ASP A 109 -16.45 -5.29 1.51
CA ASP A 109 -17.16 -4.04 1.74
C ASP A 109 -18.68 -4.26 1.68
N TYR A 110 -19.33 -4.24 2.85
CA TYR A 110 -20.76 -4.44 2.99
C TYR A 110 -21.58 -3.19 2.65
N ASN A 111 -20.99 -2.00 2.72
CA ASN A 111 -21.64 -0.78 2.21
C ASN A 111 -21.78 -0.81 0.69
N ARG A 112 -20.97 -1.64 0.01
CA ARG A 112 -20.94 -1.80 -1.45
C ARG A 112 -21.41 -3.18 -1.90
N GLY A 113 -22.40 -3.74 -1.19
CA GLY A 113 -23.04 -4.98 -1.58
C GLY A 113 -22.16 -6.22 -1.35
N ALA A 114 -21.38 -6.23 -0.27
CA ALA A 114 -20.43 -7.31 0.08
C ALA A 114 -19.37 -7.56 -1.01
N GLN A 115 -18.84 -6.48 -1.59
CA GLN A 115 -17.79 -6.56 -2.61
C GLN A 115 -16.49 -7.04 -1.97
N ARG A 116 -15.98 -8.20 -2.40
CA ARG A 116 -14.64 -8.66 -2.02
C ARG A 116 -13.56 -7.96 -2.82
N VAL A 117 -12.46 -7.63 -2.17
CA VAL A 117 -11.25 -7.09 -2.81
C VAL A 117 -10.03 -7.72 -2.15
N PHE A 118 -9.12 -8.23 -2.96
CA PHE A 118 -7.88 -8.87 -2.53
C PHE A 118 -6.72 -8.35 -3.37
N GLU A 119 -5.48 -8.61 -2.91
CA GLU A 119 -4.23 -7.95 -3.31
C GLU A 119 -4.10 -6.52 -2.80
N THR A 120 -2.97 -6.23 -2.15
CA THR A 120 -2.78 -4.94 -1.44
C THR A 120 -2.91 -3.73 -2.36
N GLY A 121 -2.32 -3.77 -3.56
CA GLY A 121 -2.46 -2.68 -4.54
C GLY A 121 -3.91 -2.46 -4.98
N SER A 122 -4.64 -3.53 -5.26
CA SER A 122 -6.06 -3.48 -5.63
C SER A 122 -6.93 -2.91 -4.50
N ILE A 123 -6.69 -3.32 -3.26
CA ILE A 123 -7.40 -2.78 -2.08
C ILE A 123 -7.14 -1.27 -1.94
N LEU A 124 -5.91 -0.82 -2.14
CA LEU A 124 -5.56 0.60 -2.01
C LEU A 124 -6.25 1.45 -3.08
N LEU A 125 -6.22 1.01 -4.34
CA LEU A 125 -6.93 1.67 -5.43
C LEU A 125 -8.45 1.67 -5.19
N TYR A 126 -8.99 0.57 -4.64
CA TYR A 126 -10.41 0.48 -4.27
C TYR A 126 -10.79 1.47 -3.16
N LEU A 127 -10.00 1.53 -2.08
CA LEU A 127 -10.22 2.45 -0.97
C LEU A 127 -10.09 3.90 -1.44
N SER A 128 -9.10 4.19 -2.27
CA SER A 128 -8.89 5.50 -2.85
C SER A 128 -10.13 5.98 -3.63
N ARG A 129 -10.58 5.16 -4.60
CA ARG A 129 -11.75 5.47 -5.43
C ARG A 129 -13.03 5.75 -4.62
N TRP A 130 -13.20 5.09 -3.48
CA TRP A 130 -14.49 5.03 -2.81
C TRP A 130 -14.58 5.74 -1.47
N TYR A 131 -13.45 6.03 -0.84
CA TYR A 131 -13.40 6.51 0.54
C TYR A 131 -12.45 7.68 0.77
N ASP A 132 -11.65 8.07 -0.22
CA ASP A 132 -10.70 9.18 -0.11
C ASP A 132 -11.35 10.55 -0.38
N GLY A 133 -12.33 10.60 -1.28
CA GLY A 133 -13.09 11.82 -1.60
C GLY A 133 -12.20 12.96 -2.12
N GLU A 134 -12.64 14.21 -1.97
CA GLU A 134 -11.90 15.41 -2.43
C GLU A 134 -10.64 15.73 -1.62
N LYS A 135 -10.23 14.83 -0.72
CA LYS A 135 -9.05 15.03 0.13
C LYS A 135 -7.77 14.51 -0.49
N TYR A 136 -7.86 13.70 -1.54
CA TYR A 136 -6.72 13.27 -2.37
C TYR A 136 -5.53 12.78 -1.52
N LEU A 137 -5.80 11.97 -0.51
CA LEU A 137 -4.76 11.41 0.36
C LEU A 137 -4.29 10.03 -0.11
N LEU A 138 -5.13 9.32 -0.84
CA LEU A 138 -4.83 8.06 -1.49
C LEU A 138 -4.90 8.05 -3.03
N HIS A 139 -5.33 9.14 -3.65
CA HIS A 139 -5.16 9.46 -5.07
C HIS A 139 -4.78 10.92 -5.24
N PHE A 140 -4.39 11.30 -6.45
CA PHE A 140 -4.09 12.66 -6.86
C PHE A 140 -5.08 13.14 -7.92
N GLU A 141 -5.43 14.42 -7.85
CA GLU A 141 -6.24 15.08 -8.90
C GLU A 141 -5.45 15.24 -10.21
N ASP A 142 -4.14 15.48 -10.10
CA ASP A 142 -3.26 15.55 -11.27
C ASP A 142 -2.95 14.14 -11.80
N ASP A 143 -3.28 13.92 -13.08
CA ASP A 143 -3.12 12.62 -13.75
C ASP A 143 -1.67 12.12 -13.78
N ARG A 144 -0.67 13.03 -13.80
CA ARG A 144 0.74 12.63 -13.81
C ARG A 144 1.15 12.09 -12.44
N ASP A 145 0.76 12.78 -11.38
CA ASP A 145 1.01 12.34 -10.01
C ASP A 145 0.28 11.02 -9.71
N GLU A 146 -0.98 10.88 -10.16
CA GLU A 146 -1.75 9.64 -10.00
C GLU A 146 -1.08 8.47 -10.73
N THR A 147 -0.66 8.68 -11.98
CA THR A 147 0.05 7.67 -12.77
C THR A 147 1.39 7.29 -12.14
N GLU A 148 2.13 8.26 -11.60
CA GLU A 148 3.39 8.01 -10.90
C GLU A 148 3.17 7.23 -9.60
N MET A 149 2.16 7.58 -8.80
CA MET A 149 1.78 6.83 -7.60
C MET A 149 1.44 5.37 -7.93
N ILE A 150 0.60 5.15 -8.93
CA ILE A 150 0.23 3.82 -9.40
C ILE A 150 1.49 3.06 -9.83
N SER A 151 2.42 3.72 -10.54
CA SER A 151 3.69 3.12 -10.93
C SER A 151 4.52 2.67 -9.72
N TRP A 152 4.59 3.45 -8.64
CA TRP A 152 5.26 3.04 -7.40
C TRP A 152 4.54 1.89 -6.67
N ILE A 153 3.20 1.89 -6.66
CA ILE A 153 2.40 0.78 -6.11
C ILE A 153 2.74 -0.52 -6.84
N PHE A 154 2.77 -0.49 -8.18
CA PHE A 154 3.08 -1.66 -9.00
C PHE A 154 4.57 -2.01 -9.01
N PHE A 155 5.47 -1.03 -8.88
CA PHE A 155 6.90 -1.27 -8.69
C PHE A 155 7.14 -2.10 -7.42
N GLN A 156 6.44 -1.78 -6.33
CA GLN A 156 6.46 -2.62 -5.14
C GLN A 156 5.85 -4.00 -5.39
N HIS A 157 4.64 -4.02 -5.94
CA HIS A 157 3.84 -5.23 -6.08
C HIS A 157 4.50 -6.26 -6.99
N GLY A 158 5.08 -5.83 -8.12
CA GLY A 158 5.78 -6.69 -9.07
C GLY A 158 7.28 -6.85 -8.79
N GLY A 159 7.93 -5.87 -8.17
CA GLY A 159 9.38 -5.88 -7.96
C GLY A 159 9.83 -6.83 -6.85
N TYR A 160 9.10 -6.85 -5.74
CA TYR A 160 9.35 -7.82 -4.66
C TYR A 160 8.08 -8.42 -4.10
N GLY A 161 6.90 -7.81 -4.25
CA GLY A 161 5.63 -8.45 -3.89
C GLY A 161 5.57 -8.86 -2.42
N THR A 162 5.84 -10.15 -2.14
CA THR A 162 5.96 -10.74 -0.79
C THR A 162 7.39 -11.12 -0.37
N SER A 163 8.40 -10.92 -1.23
CA SER A 163 9.82 -11.12 -0.91
C SER A 163 10.45 -9.84 -0.35
N LEU A 164 11.66 -9.97 0.17
CA LEU A 164 12.36 -8.91 0.89
C LEU A 164 13.00 -7.95 -0.14
N PRO A 165 12.90 -6.62 0.03
CA PRO A 165 13.47 -5.69 -0.93
C PRO A 165 15.00 -5.70 -0.88
N SER A 166 15.68 -6.10 -1.96
CA SER A 166 17.16 -6.10 -1.99
C SER A 166 17.76 -4.70 -1.73
N LYS A 167 19.04 -4.65 -1.34
CA LYS A 167 19.78 -3.38 -1.20
C LYS A 167 19.69 -2.50 -2.45
N ARG A 168 19.69 -3.12 -3.64
CA ARG A 168 19.46 -2.44 -4.93
C ARG A 168 18.10 -1.73 -4.97
N LEU A 169 17.05 -2.38 -4.48
CA LEU A 169 15.71 -1.77 -4.44
C LEU A 169 15.66 -0.61 -3.45
N LEU A 170 16.29 -0.72 -2.27
CA LEU A 170 16.43 0.42 -1.35
C LEU A 170 17.15 1.61 -2.01
N GLN A 171 18.20 1.34 -2.78
CA GLN A 171 18.91 2.37 -3.53
C GLN A 171 18.01 3.10 -4.53
N VAL A 172 17.04 2.44 -5.15
CA VAL A 172 16.08 3.11 -6.05
C VAL A 172 15.27 4.17 -5.30
N TYR A 173 14.80 3.86 -4.09
CA TYR A 173 14.08 4.83 -3.26
C TYR A 173 14.98 5.96 -2.77
N GLU A 174 16.19 5.63 -2.29
CA GLU A 174 17.17 6.63 -1.84
C GLU A 174 17.53 7.60 -2.97
N THR A 175 17.82 7.08 -4.16
CA THR A 175 18.12 7.89 -5.34
C THR A 175 16.94 8.77 -5.71
N ARG A 176 15.70 8.23 -5.71
CA ARG A 176 14.50 9.04 -5.95
C ARG A 176 14.39 10.18 -4.94
N LEU A 177 14.59 9.90 -3.65
CA LEU A 177 14.50 10.90 -2.58
C LEU A 177 15.63 11.95 -2.65
N ALA A 178 16.76 11.64 -3.31
CA ALA A 178 17.88 12.55 -3.51
C ALA A 178 17.72 13.50 -4.71
N GLU A 179 16.73 13.30 -5.58
CA GLU A 179 16.56 14.13 -6.77
C GLU A 179 16.28 15.60 -6.44
N GLY A 180 16.75 16.51 -7.29
CA GLY A 180 16.59 17.95 -7.12
C GLY A 180 17.31 18.47 -5.88
N GLU A 181 16.62 19.27 -5.07
CA GLU A 181 17.10 19.76 -3.76
C GLU A 181 16.77 18.76 -2.63
N GLY A 182 16.44 17.51 -2.98
CA GLY A 182 15.94 16.49 -2.08
C GLY A 182 14.41 16.51 -1.96
N ARG A 183 13.83 15.33 -1.79
CA ARG A 183 12.38 15.11 -1.72
C ARG A 183 11.94 14.62 -0.35
N ASP A 184 10.74 15.01 0.04
CA ASP A 184 10.03 14.47 1.20
C ASP A 184 9.25 13.20 0.88
N TYR A 185 8.82 13.01 -0.37
CA TYR A 185 8.04 11.86 -0.84
C TYR A 185 8.38 11.45 -2.28
N LEU A 186 7.91 10.26 -2.68
CA LEU A 186 8.25 9.62 -3.95
C LEU A 186 7.52 10.21 -5.16
N VAL A 187 6.30 10.73 -4.98
CA VAL A 187 5.40 11.14 -6.06
C VAL A 187 5.34 12.66 -6.15
N GLY A 188 5.20 13.22 -7.35
CA GLY A 188 4.91 14.63 -7.60
C GLY A 188 6.09 15.57 -7.42
N GLU A 189 6.01 16.76 -8.00
CA GLU A 189 7.14 17.68 -8.19
C GLU A 189 7.75 18.27 -6.90
N GLY A 190 8.97 18.82 -7.02
CA GLY A 190 9.68 19.49 -5.93
C GLY A 190 9.93 18.56 -4.75
N ARG A 191 9.40 18.92 -3.58
CA ARG A 191 9.48 18.10 -2.35
C ARG A 191 8.61 16.84 -2.41
N GLY A 192 7.70 16.73 -3.37
CA GLY A 192 6.81 15.57 -3.53
C GLY A 192 5.61 15.57 -2.59
N LYS A 193 4.71 14.62 -2.84
CA LYS A 193 3.42 14.43 -2.21
C LYS A 193 3.34 13.03 -1.58
N PHE A 194 2.71 12.95 -0.42
CA PHE A 194 2.57 11.71 0.33
C PHE A 194 1.82 10.65 -0.48
N SER A 195 2.38 9.45 -0.53
CA SER A 195 1.66 8.23 -0.91
C SER A 195 2.13 7.07 -0.03
N TYR A 196 1.28 6.07 0.13
CA TYR A 196 1.55 4.86 0.93
C TYR A 196 2.32 3.78 0.16
N ALA A 197 2.74 4.07 -1.08
CA ALA A 197 3.48 3.12 -1.90
C ALA A 197 4.75 2.68 -1.16
N SER A 198 4.97 1.37 -1.09
CA SER A 198 6.18 0.73 -0.53
C SER A 198 6.47 0.90 0.98
N PHE A 199 5.77 1.79 1.68
CA PHE A 199 6.06 2.16 3.07
C PHE A 199 6.21 0.97 4.01
N SER A 200 5.20 0.09 4.06
CA SER A 200 5.14 -0.98 5.07
C SER A 200 6.27 -2.00 4.95
N TRP A 201 6.73 -2.29 3.72
CA TRP A 201 7.82 -3.22 3.48
C TRP A 201 9.19 -2.60 3.75
N ILE A 202 9.39 -1.34 3.39
CA ILE A 202 10.64 -0.63 3.69
C ILE A 202 10.73 -0.42 5.21
N ARG A 203 9.63 -0.13 5.89
CA ARG A 203 9.56 -0.08 7.35
C ARG A 203 9.92 -1.41 8.01
N ALA A 204 9.60 -2.53 7.38
CA ALA A 204 9.97 -3.87 7.84
C ALA A 204 11.45 -4.24 7.57
N HIS A 205 12.29 -3.32 7.07
CA HIS A 205 13.72 -3.56 6.80
C HIS A 205 14.51 -4.27 7.92
N PRO A 206 14.26 -4.09 9.24
CA PRO A 206 15.04 -4.82 10.24
C PRO A 206 14.70 -6.31 10.23
N PHE A 207 13.44 -6.65 10.03
CA PHE A 207 13.02 -8.05 9.95
C PHE A 207 13.36 -8.67 8.59
N SER A 208 13.21 -7.88 7.53
CA SER A 208 13.30 -8.36 6.16
C SER A 208 14.71 -8.33 5.58
N LEU A 209 15.55 -7.40 6.00
CA LEU A 209 16.88 -7.21 5.43
C LEU A 209 17.99 -7.37 6.45
N SER A 210 17.60 -7.64 7.70
CA SER A 210 18.53 -7.67 8.83
C SER A 210 19.36 -6.38 8.96
N ILE A 211 18.75 -5.25 8.57
CA ILE A 211 19.32 -3.92 8.67
C ILE A 211 18.67 -3.26 9.90
N PRO A 212 19.39 -3.07 11.02
CA PRO A 212 18.80 -2.43 12.20
C PRO A 212 18.57 -0.93 11.99
N SER A 213 19.34 -0.29 11.10
CA SER A 213 19.20 1.14 10.82
C SER A 213 19.50 1.41 9.35
N LEU A 214 18.51 1.97 8.64
CA LEU A 214 18.67 2.39 7.25
C LEU A 214 19.75 3.46 7.12
N THR A 215 19.80 4.42 8.03
CA THR A 215 20.84 5.46 8.08
C THR A 215 22.23 4.84 8.17
N HIS A 216 22.46 3.92 9.10
CA HIS A 216 23.75 3.22 9.22
C HIS A 216 24.06 2.32 8.01
N ALA A 217 23.03 1.88 7.29
CA ALA A 217 23.17 1.10 6.05
C ALA A 217 23.36 1.95 4.78
N GLY A 218 23.43 3.29 4.91
CA GLY A 218 23.64 4.22 3.79
C GLY A 218 22.36 4.71 3.12
N PHE A 219 21.22 4.63 3.81
CA PHE A 219 19.91 5.09 3.31
C PHE A 219 19.25 6.15 4.24
N PRO A 220 19.94 7.27 4.52
CA PRO A 220 19.44 8.30 5.45
C PRO A 220 18.18 9.02 4.96
N LEU A 221 18.04 9.24 3.64
CA LEU A 221 16.84 9.90 3.10
C LEU A 221 15.64 8.96 3.19
N LEU A 222 15.86 7.68 2.95
CA LEU A 222 14.85 6.64 3.11
C LEU A 222 14.38 6.48 4.57
N ASP A 223 15.31 6.53 5.53
CA ASP A 223 14.96 6.54 6.96
C ASP A 223 14.09 7.76 7.31
N SER A 224 14.47 8.94 6.81
CA SER A 224 13.72 10.18 7.00
C SER A 224 12.32 10.13 6.38
N TRP A 225 12.20 9.51 5.20
CA TRP A 225 10.92 9.27 4.54
C TRP A 225 9.98 8.38 5.36
N ILE A 226 10.49 7.28 5.94
CA ILE A 226 9.71 6.41 6.83
C ILE A 226 9.21 7.19 8.05
N ARG A 227 10.12 7.91 8.73
CA ARG A 227 9.77 8.69 9.93
C ARG A 227 8.70 9.74 9.65
N ARG A 228 8.79 10.41 8.50
CA ARG A 228 7.80 11.40 8.07
C ARG A 228 6.42 10.77 7.86
N ILE A 229 6.37 9.55 7.31
CA ILE A 229 5.11 8.81 7.16
C ILE A 229 4.60 8.35 8.53
N GLU A 230 5.45 7.78 9.39
CA GLU A 230 5.08 7.35 10.75
C GLU A 230 4.56 8.49 11.62
N ALA A 231 4.99 9.73 11.38
CA ALA A 231 4.53 10.90 12.11
C ALA A 231 3.11 11.37 11.72
N ARG A 232 2.53 10.83 10.65
CA ARG A 232 1.17 11.18 10.24
C ARG A 232 0.15 10.53 11.20
N PRO A 233 -0.96 11.20 11.58
CA PRO A 233 -1.85 10.67 12.62
C PRO A 233 -2.41 9.27 12.36
N GLY A 234 -2.83 8.99 11.12
CA GLY A 234 -3.35 7.68 10.74
C GLY A 234 -2.27 6.59 10.76
N ALA A 235 -1.14 6.87 10.12
CA ALA A 235 0.01 5.97 10.13
C ALA A 235 0.55 5.71 11.55
N ALA A 236 0.73 6.74 12.38
CA ALA A 236 1.18 6.64 13.77
C ALA A 236 0.31 5.66 14.56
N LYS A 237 -1.00 5.79 14.43
CA LYS A 237 -1.97 4.91 15.08
C LYS A 237 -1.91 3.49 14.52
N ALA A 238 -1.76 3.32 13.21
CA ALA A 238 -1.68 2.00 12.60
C ALA A 238 -0.38 1.24 12.93
N VAL A 239 0.73 1.94 13.17
CA VAL A 239 2.02 1.32 13.54
C VAL A 239 2.17 1.10 15.04
N GLU A 240 1.25 1.63 15.85
CA GLU A 240 1.25 1.43 17.30
C GLU A 240 1.05 -0.07 17.63
N GLY A 241 2.00 -0.64 18.38
CA GLY A 241 1.94 -2.07 18.76
C GLY A 241 2.12 -3.06 17.62
N ASP A 242 2.45 -2.59 16.41
CA ASP A 242 2.71 -3.46 15.27
C ASP A 242 3.98 -4.32 15.49
N MET A 243 4.21 -5.30 14.61
CA MET A 243 5.33 -6.22 14.73
C MET A 243 6.68 -5.49 14.86
N VAL A 244 6.95 -4.49 14.01
CA VAL A 244 8.25 -3.80 14.03
C VAL A 244 8.39 -2.94 15.28
N SER A 245 7.35 -2.22 15.69
CA SER A 245 7.34 -1.42 16.93
C SER A 245 7.60 -2.29 18.16
N ARG A 246 6.97 -3.47 18.25
CA ARG A 246 7.21 -4.42 19.34
C ARG A 246 8.65 -4.93 19.36
N LEU A 247 9.18 -5.33 18.21
CA LEU A 247 10.56 -5.81 18.09
C LEU A 247 11.58 -4.75 18.50
N LYS A 248 11.38 -3.48 18.07
CA LYS A 248 12.25 -2.35 18.46
C LYS A 248 12.24 -2.08 19.97
N GLY A 249 11.18 -2.48 20.67
CA GLY A 249 11.07 -2.35 22.13
C GLY A 249 11.83 -3.43 22.91
N GLU A 250 12.33 -4.49 22.26
CA GLU A 250 13.05 -5.55 22.93
C GLU A 250 14.48 -5.13 23.31
N VAL A 251 14.96 -5.62 24.47
CA VAL A 251 16.36 -5.46 24.86
C VAL A 251 17.26 -6.15 23.82
N GLY A 252 18.32 -5.44 23.41
CA GLY A 252 19.30 -5.94 22.44
C GLY A 252 18.77 -6.13 21.02
N TRP A 253 17.64 -5.48 20.65
CA TRP A 253 17.01 -5.73 19.35
C TRP A 253 17.92 -5.50 18.15
N GLU A 254 18.79 -4.48 18.17
CA GLU A 254 19.68 -4.23 17.04
C GLU A 254 20.69 -5.37 16.86
N GLU A 255 21.21 -5.91 17.96
CA GLU A 255 22.09 -7.07 17.95
C GLU A 255 21.32 -8.26 17.36
N LYS A 256 20.14 -8.59 17.92
CA LYS A 256 19.27 -9.68 17.42
C LYS A 256 18.99 -9.58 15.91
N VAL A 257 18.75 -8.37 15.41
CA VAL A 257 18.55 -8.11 13.98
C VAL A 257 19.82 -8.41 13.17
N ARG A 258 20.98 -7.93 13.63
CA ARG A 258 22.28 -8.22 12.99
C ARG A 258 22.59 -9.73 13.02
N GLU A 259 22.33 -10.39 14.14
CA GLU A 259 22.56 -11.83 14.33
C GLU A 259 21.79 -12.67 13.33
N LYS A 260 20.50 -12.35 13.14
CA LYS A 260 19.63 -13.01 12.17
C LYS A 260 20.11 -12.81 10.73
N GLY A 261 20.81 -11.70 10.46
CA GLY A 261 21.36 -11.36 9.16
C GLY A 261 22.74 -11.92 8.84
N ARG A 262 23.50 -12.42 9.82
CA ARG A 262 24.92 -12.81 9.63
C ARG A 262 25.13 -13.71 8.41
N TRP A 263 24.28 -14.72 8.23
CA TRP A 263 24.35 -15.65 7.11
C TRP A 263 24.18 -15.01 5.73
N VAL A 264 23.35 -13.96 5.62
CA VAL A 264 23.10 -13.24 4.34
C VAL A 264 24.33 -12.43 3.92
N TRP A 265 25.04 -11.84 4.90
CA TRP A 265 26.20 -11.00 4.64
C TRP A 265 27.48 -11.83 4.45
N GLU A 266 27.62 -12.95 5.15
CA GLU A 266 28.73 -13.90 4.96
C GLU A 266 28.73 -14.54 3.56
N GLU A 267 27.55 -14.88 3.01
CA GLU A 267 27.43 -15.36 1.63
C GLU A 267 27.75 -14.29 0.58
N GLU A 268 27.29 -13.04 0.77
CA GLU A 268 27.56 -11.95 -0.18
C GLU A 268 29.05 -11.59 -0.25
N ASP A 269 29.74 -11.58 0.88
CA ASP A 269 31.17 -11.28 0.94
C ASP A 269 32.01 -12.45 0.41
N GLY A 270 31.61 -13.70 0.70
CA GLY A 270 32.19 -14.89 0.08
C GLY A 270 32.08 -14.88 -1.45
N GLN A 271 30.90 -14.54 -2.00
CA GLN A 271 30.69 -14.42 -3.45
C GLN A 271 31.42 -13.23 -4.09
N LYS A 272 31.71 -12.16 -3.34
CA LYS A 272 32.56 -11.07 -3.84
C LYS A 272 34.03 -11.48 -3.88
N GLU A 273 34.51 -12.23 -2.89
CA GLU A 273 35.86 -12.78 -2.88
C GLU A 273 36.09 -13.85 -3.95
N GLU A 274 35.08 -14.67 -4.24
CA GLU A 274 35.11 -15.67 -5.29
C GLU A 274 35.14 -15.02 -6.69
N ARG A 275 34.27 -14.03 -6.95
CA ARG A 275 34.31 -13.24 -8.19
C ARG A 275 35.62 -12.50 -8.42
N LYS A 276 36.25 -11.97 -7.36
CA LYS A 276 37.58 -11.35 -7.45
C LYS A 276 38.70 -12.37 -7.71
N ARG A 277 38.50 -13.63 -7.35
CA ARG A 277 39.44 -14.73 -7.61
C ARG A 277 39.37 -15.22 -9.05
N ASP A 278 38.17 -15.24 -9.63
CA ASP A 278 37.94 -15.65 -11.01
C ASP A 278 38.33 -14.57 -12.05
N GLU A 279 38.55 -13.32 -11.61
CA GLU A 279 39.02 -12.19 -12.42
C GLU A 279 40.57 -12.02 -12.42
N LEU A 280 41.31 -12.89 -11.71
CA LEU A 280 42.78 -12.94 -11.65
C LEU A 280 43.35 -14.16 -12.38
#